data_AF-A0A6J2T620-F1
#
_entry.id   AF-A0A6J2T620-F1
#
_cell.length_a   1.000
_cell.length_b   1.000
_cell.length_c   1.000
_cell.angle_alpha   90.00
_cell.angle_beta   90.00
_cell.angle_gamma   90.00
#
_symmetry.space_group_name_H-M   'P 1'
#
loop_
_entity.id
_entity.type
_entity.pdbx_description
1 polymer ?
#
loop_
_entity_poly.entity_id
_entity_poly.type
_entity_poly.pdbx_seq_one_letter_code
_entity_poly.pdbx_strand_id
1 'polypeptide(L)'
;MEAHRHIKRSDRPSVGYLLFQYQSELTRRHAEPTRLSRTKMHIIDGLVSRTIRHLKHCSVEELQACKRELVYKEQLRNQLHGMKRKRSSSRNSKTPTTPPKTKLLNASKQKLYIMGPEIFV
;
A
#
# COMPACT_ATOMS: atom_id res chain seq x y z
N MET A 1 -47.90 -3.43 -23.12
CA MET A 1 -46.76 -3.45 -24.06
C MET A 1 -45.68 -2.53 -23.52
N GLU A 2 -44.71 -3.08 -22.81
CA GLU A 2 -43.71 -2.29 -22.07
C GLU A 2 -42.41 -2.23 -22.88
N ALA A 3 -42.14 -1.05 -23.43
CA ALA A 3 -41.01 -0.81 -24.32
C ALA A 3 -39.68 -0.93 -23.54
N HIS A 4 -39.02 -2.07 -23.65
CA HIS A 4 -37.63 -2.25 -23.27
C HIS A 4 -36.75 -1.36 -24.15
N ARG A 5 -36.51 -0.13 -23.69
CA ARG A 5 -35.56 0.79 -24.32
C ARG A 5 -34.16 0.20 -24.19
N HIS A 6 -33.68 -0.38 -25.28
CA HIS A 6 -32.26 -0.64 -25.50
C HIS A 6 -31.52 0.70 -25.56
N ILE A 7 -31.10 1.19 -24.40
CA ILE A 7 -30.17 2.32 -24.30
C ILE A 7 -28.86 1.86 -24.93
N LYS A 8 -28.55 2.41 -26.11
CA LYS A 8 -27.29 2.18 -26.81
C LYS A 8 -26.15 2.56 -25.87
N ARG A 9 -25.11 1.71 -25.81
CA ARG A 9 -23.99 1.81 -24.86
C ARG A 9 -23.21 3.14 -24.93
N SER A 10 -23.45 3.95 -25.95
CA SER A 10 -22.82 5.24 -26.23
C SER A 10 -23.47 6.43 -25.49
N ASP A 11 -24.70 6.30 -25.00
CA ASP A 11 -25.41 7.41 -24.33
C ASP A 11 -25.24 7.43 -22.81
N ARG A 12 -24.50 6.46 -22.23
CA ARG A 12 -24.34 6.38 -20.78
C ARG A 12 -23.24 7.36 -20.34
N PRO A 13 -23.53 8.30 -19.43
CA PRO A 13 -22.53 9.26 -18.97
C PRO A 13 -21.30 8.55 -18.39
N SER A 14 -20.12 9.17 -18.55
CA SER A 14 -18.88 8.62 -17.98
C SER A 14 -18.99 8.51 -16.45
N VAL A 15 -18.26 7.56 -15.86
CA VAL A 15 -18.20 7.44 -14.39
C VAL A 15 -17.72 8.74 -13.75
N GLY A 16 -16.76 9.44 -14.38
CA GLY A 16 -16.30 10.74 -13.91
C GLY A 16 -17.41 11.79 -13.86
N TYR A 17 -18.24 11.86 -14.90
CA TYR A 17 -19.39 12.77 -14.92
C TYR A 17 -20.44 12.40 -13.87
N LEU A 18 -20.74 11.12 -13.69
CA LEU A 18 -21.68 10.68 -12.65
C LEU A 18 -21.18 10.98 -11.23
N LEU A 19 -19.87 10.84 -10.98
CA LEU A 19 -19.25 11.24 -9.72
C LEU A 19 -19.35 12.75 -9.48
N PHE A 20 -19.05 13.55 -10.51
CA PHE A 20 -19.26 14.99 -10.46
C PHE A 20 -20.72 15.35 -10.16
N GLN A 21 -21.67 14.73 -10.86
CA GLN A 21 -23.10 14.95 -10.65
C GLN A 21 -23.53 14.57 -9.23
N TYR A 22 -23.08 13.42 -8.72
CA TYR A 22 -23.35 12.99 -7.36
C TYR A 22 -22.81 13.98 -6.32
N GLN A 23 -21.57 14.45 -6.51
CA GLN A 23 -20.96 15.47 -5.65
C GLN A 23 -21.73 16.79 -5.70
N SER A 24 -22.14 17.24 -6.89
CA SER A 24 -22.94 18.48 -7.04
C SER A 24 -24.29 18.40 -6.34
N GLU A 25 -24.91 17.22 -6.29
CA GLU A 25 -26.18 17.01 -5.61
C GLU A 25 -25.99 16.96 -4.08
N LEU A 26 -24.87 16.44 -3.58
CA LEU A 26 -24.54 16.45 -2.15
C LEU A 26 -24.35 17.85 -1.57
N THR A 27 -23.90 18.81 -2.37
CA THR A 27 -23.66 20.19 -1.92
C THR A 27 -24.90 21.09 -2.00
N ARG A 28 -26.02 20.59 -2.53
CA ARG A 28 -27.28 21.34 -2.60
C ARG A 28 -27.95 21.44 -1.22
N ARG A 29 -28.48 22.63 -0.92
CA ARG A 29 -29.30 22.90 0.28
C ARG A 29 -30.54 22.00 0.38
N HIS A 30 -31.12 21.63 -0.76
CA HIS A 30 -32.26 20.72 -0.88
C HIS A 30 -31.90 19.60 -1.85
N ALA A 31 -31.03 18.71 -1.39
CA ALA A 31 -30.64 17.51 -2.12
C ALA A 31 -31.78 16.49 -2.09
N GLU A 32 -32.19 16.00 -3.26
CA GLU A 32 -33.25 15.01 -3.35
C GLU A 32 -32.69 13.60 -3.08
N PRO A 33 -33.09 12.90 -1.99
CA PRO A 33 -32.54 11.59 -1.65
C PRO A 33 -32.70 10.57 -2.79
N THR A 34 -33.81 10.62 -3.52
CA THR A 34 -34.07 9.75 -4.67
C THR A 34 -33.11 10.02 -5.84
N ARG A 35 -32.74 11.29 -6.09
CA ARG A 35 -31.79 11.64 -7.16
C ARG A 35 -30.36 11.21 -6.82
N LEU A 36 -29.98 11.34 -5.56
CA LEU A 36 -28.70 10.81 -5.05
C LEU A 36 -28.63 9.30 -5.21
N SER A 37 -29.66 8.58 -4.76
CA SER A 37 -29.73 7.12 -4.87
C SER A 37 -29.67 6.63 -6.32
N ARG A 38 -30.41 7.27 -7.23
CA ARG A 38 -30.37 6.93 -8.67
C ARG A 38 -28.97 7.14 -9.26
N THR A 39 -28.33 8.27 -8.96
CA THR A 39 -26.98 8.56 -9.45
C THR A 39 -25.97 7.56 -8.89
N LYS A 40 -26.08 7.23 -7.60
CA LYS A 40 -25.26 6.20 -6.94
C LYS A 40 -25.44 4.83 -7.59
N MET A 41 -26.67 4.41 -7.89
CA MET A 41 -26.92 3.15 -8.62
C MET A 41 -26.20 3.13 -9.97
N HIS A 42 -26.27 4.21 -10.74
CA HIS A 42 -25.58 4.27 -12.04
C HIS A 42 -24.06 4.21 -11.93
N ILE A 43 -23.47 4.83 -10.91
CA ILE A 43 -22.04 4.73 -10.62
C ILE A 43 -21.68 3.27 -10.32
N ILE A 44 -22.42 2.64 -9.41
CA ILE A 44 -22.18 1.25 -9.00
C ILE A 44 -22.31 0.31 -10.20
N ASP A 45 -23.41 0.39 -10.95
CA ASP A 45 -23.63 -0.42 -12.15
C ASP A 45 -22.48 -0.29 -13.14
N GLY A 46 -22.03 0.94 -13.38
CA GLY A 46 -20.95 1.25 -14.31
C GLY A 46 -19.62 0.63 -13.86
N LEU A 47 -19.26 0.80 -12.59
CA LEU A 47 -18.04 0.27 -11.99
C LEU A 47 -18.06 -1.26 -11.93
N VAL A 48 -19.11 -1.86 -11.38
CA VAL A 48 -19.27 -3.32 -11.27
C VAL A 48 -19.25 -3.95 -12.65
N SER A 49 -20.00 -3.42 -13.62
CA SER A 49 -20.01 -3.96 -14.98
C SER A 49 -18.64 -3.85 -15.66
N ARG A 50 -17.90 -2.76 -15.40
CA ARG A 50 -16.54 -2.58 -15.93
C ARG A 50 -15.59 -3.60 -15.31
N THR A 51 -15.63 -3.79 -14.00
CA THR A 51 -14.81 -4.78 -13.29
C THR A 51 -15.13 -6.20 -13.75
N ILE A 52 -16.40 -6.58 -13.88
CA ILE A 52 -16.80 -7.89 -14.39
C ILE A 52 -16.25 -8.12 -15.80
N ARG A 53 -16.39 -7.15 -16.72
CA ARG A 53 -15.81 -7.27 -18.06
C ARG A 53 -14.30 -7.44 -18.02
N HIS A 54 -13.61 -6.64 -17.21
CA HIS A 54 -12.16 -6.75 -17.06
C HIS A 54 -11.75 -8.13 -16.53
N LEU A 55 -12.40 -8.62 -15.45
CA LEU A 55 -12.10 -9.94 -14.89
C LEU A 55 -12.39 -11.09 -15.86
N LYS A 56 -13.43 -10.99 -16.69
CA LYS A 56 -13.74 -11.99 -17.72
C LYS A 56 -12.71 -12.07 -18.85
N HIS A 57 -11.97 -10.98 -19.10
CA HIS A 57 -10.99 -10.89 -20.17
C HIS A 57 -9.54 -10.81 -19.66
N CYS A 58 -9.34 -10.90 -18.34
CA CYS A 58 -8.03 -10.81 -17.72
C CYS A 58 -7.19 -12.03 -18.13
N SER A 59 -6.08 -11.79 -18.81
CA SER A 59 -5.19 -12.86 -19.25
C SER A 59 -4.28 -13.33 -18.10
N VAL A 60 -3.69 -14.51 -18.25
CA VAL A 60 -2.71 -15.03 -17.27
C VAL A 60 -1.47 -14.13 -17.23
N GLU A 61 -1.07 -13.57 -18.36
CA GLU A 61 0.06 -12.64 -18.49
C GLU A 61 -0.20 -11.34 -17.74
N GLU A 62 -1.42 -10.78 -17.87
CA GLU A 62 -1.85 -9.59 -17.13
C GLU A 62 -1.83 -9.85 -15.61
N LEU A 63 -2.35 -11.02 -15.19
CA LEU A 63 -2.31 -11.42 -13.78
C LEU A 63 -0.87 -11.56 -13.26
N GLN A 64 0.02 -12.16 -14.06
CA GLN A 64 1.44 -12.26 -13.72
C GLN A 64 2.13 -10.89 -13.67
N ALA A 65 1.78 -9.95 -14.55
CA ALA A 65 2.27 -8.59 -14.52
C ALA A 65 1.84 -7.89 -13.22
N CYS A 66 0.57 -8.00 -12.83
CA CYS A 66 0.08 -7.49 -11.55
C CYS A 66 0.84 -8.09 -10.36
N LYS A 67 1.11 -9.39 -10.37
CA LYS A 67 1.91 -10.05 -9.32
C LYS A 67 3.32 -9.45 -9.23
N ARG A 68 4.01 -9.27 -10.36
CA ARG A 68 5.37 -8.68 -10.39
C ARG A 68 5.37 -7.25 -9.84
N GLU A 69 4.39 -6.44 -10.25
CA GLU A 69 4.26 -5.06 -9.78
C GLU A 69 3.99 -5.00 -8.27
N LEU A 70 3.15 -5.89 -7.74
CA LEU A 70 2.85 -5.97 -6.30
C LEU A 70 4.12 -6.28 -5.48
N VAL A 71 4.89 -7.28 -5.90
CA VAL A 71 6.17 -7.65 -5.26
C VAL A 71 7.15 -6.49 -5.30
N TYR A 72 7.31 -5.84 -6.45
CA TYR A 72 8.21 -4.70 -6.59
C TYR A 72 7.81 -3.53 -5.69
N LYS A 73 6.51 -3.21 -5.62
CA LYS A 73 5.98 -2.17 -4.72
C LYS A 73 6.27 -2.46 -3.26
N GLU A 74 6.13 -3.72 -2.83
CA GLU A 74 6.47 -4.13 -1.47
C GLU A 74 7.97 -4.00 -1.17
N GLN A 75 8.82 -4.44 -2.10
CA GLN A 75 10.27 -4.28 -1.99
C GLN A 75 10.65 -2.81 -1.84
N LEU A 76 10.08 -1.91 -2.64
CA LEU A 76 10.30 -0.47 -2.51
C LEU A 76 9.84 0.09 -1.16
N ARG A 77 8.67 -0.33 -0.67
CA ARG A 77 8.19 0.07 0.66
C ARG A 77 9.17 -0.35 1.76
N ASN A 78 9.71 -1.57 1.68
CA ASN A 78 10.68 -2.07 2.64
C ASN A 78 12.00 -1.29 2.59
N GLN A 79 12.48 -0.93 1.40
CA GLN A 79 13.65 -0.07 1.24
C GLN A 79 13.44 1.31 1.88
N LEU A 80 12.31 1.96 1.61
CA LEU A 80 11.96 3.26 2.21
C LEU A 80 11.86 3.19 3.74
N HIS A 81 11.23 2.14 4.27
CA HIS A 81 11.17 1.91 5.71
C HIS A 81 12.56 1.71 6.32
N GLY A 82 13.43 0.92 5.66
CA GLY A 82 14.82 0.73 6.08
C GLY A 82 15.62 2.03 6.09
N MET A 83 15.46 2.87 5.08
CA MET A 83 16.10 4.18 5.00
C MET A 83 15.63 5.14 6.11
N LYS A 84 14.33 5.13 6.43
CA LYS A 84 13.77 5.94 7.53
C LYS A 84 14.36 5.53 8.89
N ARG A 85 14.48 4.23 9.15
CA ARG A 85 15.09 3.69 10.38
C ARG A 85 16.58 4.00 10.51
N LYS A 86 17.34 3.91 9.41
CA LYS A 86 18.77 4.29 9.38
C LYS A 86 18.97 5.78 9.64
N ARG A 87 18.11 6.64 9.09
CA ARG A 87 18.13 8.10 9.34
C ARG A 87 17.82 8.48 10.78
N SER A 88 16.90 7.77 11.45
CA SER A 88 16.61 8.01 12.87
C SER A 88 17.74 7.52 13.79
N SER A 89 18.39 6.39 13.46
CA SER A 89 19.51 5.86 14.24
C SER A 89 20.78 6.71 14.10
N SER A 90 21.09 7.21 12.90
CA SER A 90 22.24 8.11 12.66
C SER A 90 22.15 9.46 13.37
N ARG A 91 20.96 9.88 13.84
CA ARG A 91 20.79 11.10 14.65
C ARG A 91 21.09 10.88 16.14
N ASN A 92 21.11 9.64 16.62
CA ASN A 92 21.32 9.31 18.03
C ASN A 92 22.76 8.93 18.40
N SER A 93 23.72 8.96 17.46
CA SER A 93 25.11 8.51 17.73
C SER A 93 26.19 9.60 17.70
N LYS A 94 25.84 10.89 17.75
CA LYS A 94 26.83 11.98 17.85
C LYS A 94 26.89 12.59 19.25
N THR A 95 27.54 11.89 20.18
CA THR A 95 28.49 12.45 21.17
C THR A 95 29.28 11.32 21.85
N PRO A 96 30.60 11.24 21.64
CA PRO A 96 31.49 10.93 22.75
C PRO A 96 32.67 11.89 22.77
N THR A 97 32.60 12.90 23.64
CA THR A 97 33.74 13.79 23.93
C THR A 97 34.28 13.42 25.31
N THR A 98 35.24 12.49 25.37
CA THR A 98 36.30 12.48 26.41
C THR A 98 37.41 11.47 26.06
N PRO A 99 38.70 11.81 26.21
CA PRO A 99 39.83 10.92 25.92
C PRO A 99 40.16 9.95 27.08
N PRO A 100 40.81 8.80 26.82
CA PRO A 100 41.01 7.75 27.81
C PRO A 100 42.18 8.09 28.76
N LYS A 101 41.94 8.03 30.08
CA LYS A 101 43.01 8.02 31.09
C LYS A 101 43.53 6.60 31.27
N THR A 102 44.81 6.41 30.96
CA THR A 102 45.64 5.27 31.33
C THR A 102 45.72 5.14 32.86
N LYS A 103 45.36 3.97 33.40
CA LYS A 103 45.83 3.51 34.70
C LYS A 103 46.27 2.06 34.59
N LEU A 104 47.54 1.86 34.88
CA LEU A 104 48.30 0.62 34.89
C LEU A 104 48.17 -0.08 36.26
N LEU A 105 48.38 -1.41 36.24
CA LEU A 105 48.61 -2.35 37.35
C LEU A 105 47.40 -2.74 38.22
N ASN A 106 46.97 -4.00 38.13
CA ASN A 106 47.51 -5.01 39.05
C ASN A 106 47.21 -6.46 38.63
N ALA A 107 48.19 -7.32 38.92
CA ALA A 107 48.25 -8.72 38.60
C ALA A 107 47.15 -9.56 39.28
N SER A 108 46.71 -10.64 38.63
CA SER A 108 46.93 -12.00 39.13
C SER A 108 46.14 -13.07 38.36
N LYS A 109 46.88 -14.16 38.04
CA LYS A 109 46.44 -15.56 38.00
C LYS A 109 45.55 -16.03 36.83
N GLN A 110 46.26 -16.65 35.87
CA GLN A 110 46.08 -18.05 35.45
C GLN A 110 44.64 -18.59 35.36
N LYS A 111 44.21 -18.98 34.15
CA LYS A 111 44.17 -20.39 33.72
C LYS A 111 43.63 -20.48 32.30
N LEU A 112 44.49 -20.95 31.40
CA LEU A 112 44.15 -21.36 30.04
C LEU A 112 43.22 -22.59 30.15
N TYR A 113 41.93 -22.44 29.83
CA TYR A 113 41.06 -23.57 29.54
C TYR A 113 40.72 -23.56 28.05
N ILE A 114 41.51 -24.35 27.33
CA ILE A 114 41.14 -24.92 26.04
C ILE A 114 39.99 -25.90 26.34
N MET A 115 38.79 -25.57 25.90
CA MET A 115 37.68 -26.53 25.82
C MET A 115 37.11 -26.38 24.41
N GLY A 116 37.31 -27.44 23.64
CA GLY A 116 37.00 -27.54 22.21
C GLY A 116 35.50 -27.56 21.91
N PRO A 117 35.15 -27.71 20.62
CA PRO A 117 33.79 -27.52 20.15
C PRO A 117 32.92 -28.75 20.47
N GLU A 118 31.92 -28.58 21.34
CA GLU A 118 30.82 -29.52 21.42
C GLU A 118 29.80 -29.21 20.31
N ILE A 119 29.91 -30.00 19.26
CA ILE A 119 28.86 -30.28 18.28
C ILE A 119 27.88 -31.21 18.98
N PHE A 120 26.65 -30.76 19.21
CA PHE A 120 25.53 -31.65 19.50
C PHE A 120 24.39 -31.36 18.52
N VAL A 121 24.21 -32.36 17.65
CA VAL A 121 22.97 -32.97 17.12
C VAL A 121 21.81 -32.04 16.77
#